data_AF-A0A645JDM1-F1
#
_entry.id   AF-A0A645JDM1-F1
#
_cell.length_a   1.000
_cell.length_b   1.000
_cell.length_c   1.000
_cell.angle_alpha   90.00
_cell.angle_beta   90.00
_cell.angle_gamma   90.00
#
_symmetry.space_group_name_H-M   'P 1'
#
loop_
_entity.id
_entity.type
_entity.pdbx_description
1 polymer ?
#
loop_
_entity_poly.entity_id
_entity_poly.type
_entity_poly.pdbx_seq_one_letter_code
_entity_poly.pdbx_strand_id
1 'polypeptide(L)' 'MGLINDPERVVTVLVDEDLEKEDEVLVHPNVSTASIRLSVKDLFRFLNARGNRMIRVRVTSYLED' A
#
# COMPACT_ATOMS: atom_id res chain seq x y z
N MET A 1 1.52 -2.88 -5.67
CA MET A 1 1.97 -2.62 -7.06
C MET A 1 0.84 -2.37 -8.05
N GLY A 2 -0.42 -2.73 -7.76
CA GLY A 2 -1.52 -2.55 -8.71
C GLY A 2 -1.73 -1.11 -9.21
N LEU A 3 -1.37 -0.08 -8.43
CA LEU A 3 -1.48 1.33 -8.84
C LEU A 3 -0.68 1.71 -10.09
N ILE A 4 0.28 0.89 -10.54
CA ILE A 4 0.92 1.12 -11.84
C ILE A 4 -0.08 1.04 -13.01
N ASN A 5 -1.19 0.31 -12.81
CA ASN A 5 -2.27 0.15 -13.77
C ASN A 5 -3.36 1.23 -13.65
N ASP A 6 -3.17 2.24 -12.80
CA ASP A 6 -4.09 3.37 -12.62
C ASP A 6 -3.44 4.67 -13.12
N PRO A 7 -3.40 4.92 -14.44
CA PRO A 7 -2.81 6.14 -15.00
C PRO A 7 -3.64 7.38 -14.72
N GLU A 8 -4.96 7.22 -14.64
CA GLU A 8 -5.92 8.30 -14.39
C GLU A 8 -6.06 8.64 -12.89
N ARG A 9 -5.40 7.86 -12.02
CA ARG A 9 -5.35 8.07 -10.56
C ARG A 9 -6.73 8.09 -9.91
N VAL A 10 -7.67 7.30 -10.43
CA VAL A 10 -9.06 7.27 -9.95
C VAL A 10 -9.18 6.60 -8.59
N VAL A 11 -8.18 5.79 -8.21
CA VAL A 11 -8.16 5.08 -6.93
C VAL A 11 -7.63 5.99 -5.82
N THR A 12 -8.37 6.05 -4.70
CA THR A 12 -7.87 6.59 -3.43
C THR A 12 -7.26 5.46 -2.60
N VAL A 13 -6.04 5.69 -2.11
CA VAL A 13 -5.29 4.72 -1.29
C VAL A 13 -5.56 5.00 0.19
N LEU A 14 -6.07 4.00 0.90
CA LEU A 14 -6.14 4.02 2.36
C LEU A 14 -4.95 3.23 2.90
N VAL A 15 -4.21 3.82 3.82
CA VAL A 15 -3.05 3.19 4.46
C VAL A 15 -3.32 3.09 5.95
N ASP A 16 -3.22 1.87 6.48
CA ASP A 16 -3.27 1.64 7.92
C ASP A 16 -2.09 2.36 8.60
N GLU A 17 -2.37 3.18 9.61
CA GLU A 17 -1.37 3.88 10.42
C GLU A 17 -0.36 2.91 11.03
N ASP A 18 -0.77 1.68 11.35
CA ASP A 18 0.12 0.70 11.94
C ASP A 18 1.20 0.22 10.96
N LEU A 19 0.97 0.31 9.65
CA LEU A 19 1.98 -0.05 8.64
C LEU A 19 3.25 0.81 8.74
N GLU A 20 3.13 2.07 9.17
CA GLU A 20 4.27 2.99 9.32
C GLU A 20 5.20 2.63 10.47
N LYS A 21 4.77 1.72 11.36
CA LYS A 21 5.57 1.23 12.49
C LYS A 21 6.48 0.07 12.11
N GLU A 22 6.26 -0.52 10.94
CA GLU A 22 7.02 -1.67 10.44
C GLU A 22 8.24 -1.23 9.63
N ASP A 23 9.31 -2.02 9.66
CA ASP A 23 10.51 -1.76 8.87
C ASP A 23 10.33 -2.20 7.40
N GLU A 24 9.65 -3.33 7.21
CA GLU A 24 9.47 -3.98 5.91
C GLU A 24 8.04 -4.51 5.73
N VAL A 25 7.65 -4.65 4.48
CA VAL A 25 6.37 -5.20 4.07
C VAL A 25 6.54 -6.17 2.91
N LEU A 26 5.71 -7.21 2.87
CA LEU A 26 5.60 -8.12 1.74
C LEU A 26 4.47 -7.66 0.83
N VAL A 27 4.76 -7.57 -0.47
CA VAL A 27 3.77 -7.20 -1.47
C VAL A 27 3.82 -8.15 -2.67
N HIS A 28 2.66 -8.40 -3.28
CA HIS A 28 2.58 -9.16 -4.52
C HIS A 28 2.94 -8.27 -5.73
N PRO A 29 3.85 -8.71 -6.64
CA PRO A 29 4.24 -8.00 -7.85
C PRO A 29 3.22 -8.14 -8.98
N ASN A 30 1.95 -7.85 -8.68
CA ASN A 30 0.80 -8.00 -9.58
C ASN A 30 0.57 -9.45 -10.07
N VAL A 31 1.19 -10.43 -9.38
CA VAL A 31 0.92 -11.85 -9.49
C VAL A 31 0.92 -12.44 -8.08
N SER A 32 -0.05 -13.31 -7.78
CA SER A 32 -0.25 -13.86 -6.43
C SER A 32 0.74 -14.97 -6.06
N THR A 33 1.45 -15.54 -7.04
CA THR A 33 2.39 -16.65 -6.84
C THR A 33 3.79 -16.19 -6.43
N ALA A 34 3.99 -14.89 -6.21
CA ALA A 34 5.27 -14.32 -5.77
C ALA A 34 5.05 -13.19 -4.75
N SER A 35 6.06 -12.97 -3.91
CA SER A 35 6.11 -11.85 -2.97
C SER A 35 7.48 -11.19 -3.06
N ILE A 36 7.51 -9.86 -3.00
CA ILE A 36 8.75 -9.11 -2.82
C ILE A 36 8.75 -8.45 -1.44
N ARG A 37 9.95 -8.34 -0.86
CA ARG A 37 10.20 -7.62 0.39
C ARG A 37 10.64 -6.21 0.04
N LEU A 38 10.00 -5.22 0.65
CA LEU A 38 10.30 -3.80 0.49
C LEU A 38 10.40 -3.15 1.86
N SER A 39 11.28 -2.16 2.00
CA SER A 39 11.18 -1.27 3.15
C SER A 39 9.85 -0.50 3.10
N VAL A 40 9.22 -0.26 4.25
CA VAL A 40 8.00 0.57 4.31
C VAL A 40 8.28 1.96 3.74
N LYS A 41 9.47 2.51 3.99
CA LYS A 41 9.95 3.76 3.40
C LYS A 41 9.90 3.74 1.86
N ASP A 42 10.36 2.68 1.22
CA ASP A 42 10.30 2.55 -0.24
C ASP A 42 8.89 2.35 -0.76
N LEU A 43 8.02 1.66 0.00
CA LEU A 43 6.59 1.60 -0.34
C LEU A 43 5.99 3.02 -0.38
N PHE A 44 6.21 3.85 0.63
CA PHE A 44 5.71 5.22 0.65
C PHE A 44 6.35 6.09 -0.44
N ARG A 45 7.63 5.90 -0.75
CA ARG A 45 8.28 6.55 -1.91
C ARG A 45 7.55 6.20 -3.21
N PHE A 46 7.20 4.92 -3.40
CA PHE A 46 6.40 4.48 -4.55
C PHE A 46 5.01 5.11 -4.57
N LEU A 47 4.26 5.05 -3.45
CA LEU A 47 2.91 5.62 -3.36
C LEU A 47 2.89 7.12 -3.67
N ASN A 48 3.85 7.88 -3.10
CA ASN A 48 3.99 9.31 -3.36
C ASN A 48 4.33 9.59 -4.84
N ALA A 49 5.18 8.77 -5.46
CA ALA A 49 5.55 8.93 -6.87
C ALA A 49 4.38 8.63 -7.84
N ARG A 50 3.39 7.82 -7.43
CA ARG A 50 2.19 7.57 -8.25
C ARG A 50 1.27 8.79 -8.30
N GLY A 51 1.19 9.56 -7.23
CA GLY A 51 0.35 10.76 -7.13
C GLY A 51 -1.13 10.47 -6.90
N ASN A 52 -1.51 9.23 -6.57
CA ASN A 52 -2.85 8.89 -6.08
C ASN A 52 -3.12 9.61 -4.76
N ARG A 53 -4.37 10.00 -4.52
CA ARG A 53 -4.78 10.51 -3.19
C ARG A 53 -4.55 9.43 -2.14
N MET A 54 -3.86 9.79 -1.06
CA MET A 54 -3.53 8.88 0.04
C MET A 54 -4.12 9.41 1.34
N ILE A 55 -4.77 8.53 2.10
CA ILE A 55 -5.38 8.83 3.39
C ILE A 55 -4.89 7.80 4.41
N ARG A 56 -4.39 8.26 5.54
CA ARG A 56 -4.06 7.41 6.69
C ARG A 56 -5.34 7.09 7.45
N VAL A 57 -5.50 5.84 7.83
CA VAL A 57 -6.65 5.37 8.59
C VAL A 57 -6.17 4.53 9.76
N ARG A 58 -6.85 4.66 10.90
CA ARG A 58 -6.65 3.77 12.03
C ARG A 58 -7.71 2.67 11.97
N VAL A 59 -7.28 1.42 11.81
CA VAL A 59 -8.20 0.28 11.86
C VAL A 59 -8.41 -0.11 13.31
N THR A 60 -9.63 0.04 13.83
CA THR A 60 -9.95 -0.22 15.25
C THR A 60 -10.43 -1.64 15.51
N SER A 61 -10.98 -2.28 14.48
CA SER A 61 -11.52 -3.63 14.55
C SER A 61 -11.64 -4.18 13.13
N TYR A 62 -11.41 -5.47 12.98
CA TYR A 62 -11.78 -6.21 11.79
C TYR A 62 -13.19 -6.75 12.01
N LEU A 63 -14.02 -6.73 10.96
CA LEU A 63 -15.25 -7.49 10.98
C LEU A 63 -14.83 -8.96 10.92
N GLU A 64 -15.11 -9.71 11.98
CA GLU A 64 -15.00 -11.17 11.93
C GLU A 64 -16.21 -11.68 11.12
N ASP A 65 -15.96 -12.55 10.14
CA ASP A 65 -16.99 -13.27 9.38
C ASP A 65 -17.68 -14.35 10.22
#